data_AF-A0A963T1Q3-F1
#
_entry.id   AF-A0A963T1Q3-F1
#
_cell.length_a   1.000
_cell.length_b   1.000
_cell.length_c   1.000
_cell.angle_alpha   90.00
_cell.angle_beta   90.00
_cell.angle_gamma   90.00
#
_symmetry.space_group_name_H-M   'P 1'
#
loop_
_entity.id
_entity.type
_entity.pdbx_description
1 polymer ?
#
loop_
_entity_poly.entity_id
_entity_poly.type
_entity_poly.pdbx_seq_one_letter_code
_entity_poly.pdbx_strand_id
1 'polypeptide(L)' 'DLVAVEFTAEDFGALMKWEASRGGALFPHLYAELPAAKAVRARRLAPMGDGFRFGEDVS' A
#
# COMPACT_ATOMS: atom_id res chain seq x y z
N ASP A 1 -8.05 13.39 -7.16
CA ASP A 1 -6.64 12.94 -7.26
C ASP A 1 -6.37 11.80 -6.31
N LEU A 2 -5.59 10.81 -6.75
CA LEU A 2 -5.12 9.69 -5.92
C LEU A 2 -3.59 9.68 -5.86
N VAL A 3 -3.07 9.14 -4.76
CA VAL A 3 -1.65 8.93 -4.52
C VAL A 3 -1.46 7.48 -4.08
N ALA A 4 -0.49 6.80 -4.70
CA ALA A 4 0.04 5.54 -4.20
C ALA A 4 1.20 5.83 -3.26
N VAL A 5 1.17 5.20 -2.08
CA VAL A 5 2.23 5.32 -1.07
C VAL A 5 2.77 3.93 -0.77
N GLU A 6 4.08 3.79 -0.83
CA GLU A 6 4.79 2.55 -0.59
C GLU A 6 5.44 2.60 0.79
N PHE A 7 5.39 1.47 1.50
CA PHE A 7 5.98 1.30 2.83
C PHE A 7 6.68 -0.06 2.89
N THR A 8 7.75 -0.14 3.68
CA THR A 8 8.38 -1.42 4.05
C THR A 8 7.54 -2.06 5.16
N ALA A 9 6.97 -3.25 4.92
CA ALA A 9 6.04 -3.87 5.85
C ALA A 9 6.71 -4.28 7.17
N GLU A 10 7.99 -4.66 7.10
CA GLU A 10 8.81 -5.13 8.22
C GLU A 10 9.05 -4.03 9.26
N ASP A 11 8.99 -2.75 8.86
CA ASP A 11 9.22 -1.59 9.73
C ASP A 11 8.14 -1.38 10.80
N PHE A 12 7.05 -2.14 10.73
CA PHE A 12 5.91 -2.08 11.65
C PHE A 12 5.90 -3.24 12.66
N GLY A 13 6.79 -4.22 12.50
CA GLY A 13 6.96 -5.34 13.43
C GLY A 13 5.64 -6.04 13.79
N ALA A 14 5.42 -6.28 15.08
CA ALA A 14 4.24 -7.01 15.58
C ALA A 14 2.89 -6.29 15.36
N LEU A 15 2.90 -5.00 15.02
CA LEU A 15 1.68 -4.24 14.70
C LEU A 15 1.19 -4.56 13.29
N MET A 16 2.04 -5.09 12.41
CA MET A 16 1.68 -5.56 11.08
C MET A 16 1.30 -7.03 11.14
N LYS A 17 0.02 -7.33 10.96
CA LYS A 17 -0.49 -8.71 10.91
C LYS A 17 -0.82 -9.12 9.50
N TRP A 18 -0.35 -10.30 9.11
CA TRP A 18 -0.69 -10.92 7.85
C TRP A 18 -1.85 -11.87 8.09
N GLU A 19 -3.05 -11.48 7.66
CA GLU A 19 -4.29 -12.21 7.95
C GLU A 19 -5.02 -12.55 6.65
N ALA A 20 -5.73 -13.69 6.66
CA ALA A 20 -6.49 -14.14 5.51
C ALA A 20 -7.59 -13.12 5.17
N SER A 21 -7.69 -12.78 3.89
CA SER A 21 -8.65 -11.82 3.35
C SER A 21 -9.38 -12.47 2.15
N ARG A 22 -9.69 -11.70 1.11
CA ARG A 22 -10.44 -12.17 -0.07
C ARG A 22 -9.79 -13.41 -0.69
N GLY A 23 -10.54 -14.51 -0.69
CA GLY A 23 -10.10 -15.78 -1.26
C GLY A 23 -9.02 -16.50 -0.45
N GLY A 24 -8.87 -16.17 0.84
CA GLY A 24 -7.89 -16.81 1.73
C GLY A 24 -6.45 -16.31 1.57
N ALA A 25 -6.20 -15.37 0.65
CA ALA A 25 -4.90 -14.73 0.51
C ALA A 25 -4.58 -13.87 1.73
N LEU A 26 -3.32 -13.88 2.18
CA LEU A 26 -2.86 -13.03 3.29
C LEU A 26 -2.70 -11.59 2.83
N PHE A 27 -3.26 -10.66 3.58
CA PHE A 27 -3.06 -9.22 3.40
C PHE A 27 -2.49 -8.59 4.67
N PRO A 28 -1.62 -7.59 4.53
CA PRO A 28 -1.07 -6.85 5.66
C PRO A 28 -2.12 -5.91 6.25
N HIS A 29 -2.41 -6.07 7.54
CA HIS A 29 -3.25 -5.20 8.35
C HIS A 29 -2.39 -4.55 9.44
N LEU A 30 -2.28 -3.22 9.42
CA LEU A 30 -1.58 -2.45 10.44
C LEU A 30 -2.53 -2.11 11.59
N TYR A 31 -2.25 -2.62 12.78
CA TYR A 31 -3.01 -2.36 14.02
C TYR A 31 -2.46 -1.15 14.78
N ALA A 32 -2.28 -0.04 14.07
CA ALA A 32 -1.82 1.23 14.59
C ALA A 32 -2.13 2.35 13.59
N GLU A 33 -1.90 3.60 13.98
CA GLU A 33 -1.84 4.69 13.00
C GLU A 33 -0.70 4.45 12.00
N LEU A 34 -0.91 4.86 10.74
CA LEU A 34 0.10 4.77 9.69
C LEU A 34 0.90 6.08 9.61
N PRO A 35 2.13 6.15 10.16
CA PRO A 35 2.94 7.35 10.14
C PRO A 35 3.45 7.64 8.72
N ALA A 36 3.10 8.82 8.18
CA ALA A 36 3.54 9.25 6.86
C ALA A 36 5.07 9.28 6.72
N ALA A 37 5.80 9.52 7.82
CA ALA A 37 7.27 9.53 7.83
C ALA A 37 7.92 8.18 7.52
N LYS A 38 7.17 7.06 7.58
CA LYS A 38 7.67 5.73 7.18
C LYS A 38 7.47 5.41 5.69
N ALA A 39 6.88 6.33 4.92
CA ALA A 39 6.71 6.13 3.49
C ALA A 39 8.07 6.10 2.78
N VAL A 40 8.33 5.07 1.98
CA VAL A 40 9.55 4.98 1.16
C VAL A 40 9.37 5.61 -0.21
N ARG A 41 8.13 5.72 -0.68
CA ARG A 41 7.79 6.40 -1.94
C ARG A 41 6.34 6.88 -1.92
N ALA A 42 6.08 8.00 -2.57
CA ALA A 42 4.74 8.48 -2.87
C ALA A 42 4.68 8.96 -4.33
N ARG A 43 3.62 8.59 -5.05
CA ARG A 43 3.42 9.00 -6.44
C ARG A 43 1.96 9.27 -6.74
N ARG A 44 1.68 10.33 -7.51
CA ARG A 44 0.32 10.57 -8.03
C ARG A 44 -0.05 9.46 -8.99
N LEU A 45 -1.29 8.98 -8.90
CA LEU A 45 -1.83 8.03 -9.86
C LEU A 45 -2.52 8.78 -10.98
N ALA A 46 -2.09 8.52 -12.22
CA ALA A 46 -2.78 9.02 -13.39
C ALA A 46 -4.10 8.23 -13.58
N PRO A 47 -5.23 8.92 -13.82
CA PRO A 47 -6.44 8.26 -14.28
C PRO A 47 -6.18 7.47 -15.57
N MET A 48 -6.82 6.31 -15.69
CA MET A 48 -6.77 5.46 -16.88
C MET A 48 -8.14 4.84 -17.09
N GLY A 49 -8.89 5.34 -18.08
CA GLY A 49 -10.27 4.92 -18.30
C GLY A 49 -11.15 5.24 -17.09
N ASP A 50 -11.85 4.24 -16.57
CA ASP A 50 -12.68 4.31 -15.37
C ASP A 50 -11.90 4.01 -14.06
N GLY A 51 -10.58 3.83 -14.14
CA GLY A 51 -9.74 3.46 -13.01
C GLY A 51 -8.38 4.18 -12.98
N PHE A 52 -7.42 3.53 -12.34
CA PHE A 52 -6.05 4.02 -12.16
C PHE A 52 -5.07 2.88 -12.39
N ARG A 53 -3.88 3.19 -12.91
CA ARG A 53 -2.81 2.20 -13.10
C ARG A 53 -1.88 2.16 -11.88
N PHE A 54 -1.59 0.96 -11.37
CA PHE A 54 -0.64 0.73 -10.28
C PHE A 54 0.31 -0.44 -10.64
N GLY A 55 1.64 -0.26 -10.52
CA GLY A 55 2.67 -1.24 -10.91
C GLY A 55 3.99 -0.57 -11.35
N GLU A 56 5.01 -1.36 -11.72
CA GLU A 56 6.36 -0.88 -12.06
C GLU A 56 6.47 -0.09 -13.37
N ASP A 57 5.55 -0.24 -14.32
CA ASP A 57 5.62 0.47 -15.61
C ASP A 57 4.59 1.59 -15.74
N VAL A 58 5.05 2.80 -15.46
CA VAL A 58 4.46 4.03 -15.99
C VAL A 58 5.60 4.87 -16.54
N SER A 59 6.02 4.56 -17.78
CA SER A 59 6.73 5.51 -18.65
C SER A 59 5.75 6.53 -19.19
#